data_AF-A0A7C2YVX6-F1
#
_entry.id   AF-A0A7C2YVX6-F1
#
_cell.length_a   1.000
_cell.length_b   1.000
_cell.length_c   1.000
_cell.angle_alpha   90.00
_cell.angle_beta   90.00
_cell.angle_gamma   90.00
#
_symmetry.space_group_name_H-M   'P 1'
#
loop_
_entity.id
_entity.type
_entity.pdbx_description
1 polymer ?
#
loop_
_entity_poly.entity_id
_entity_poly.type
_entity_poly.pdbx_seq_one_letter_code
_entity_poly.pdbx_strand_id
1 'polypeptide(L)'
;MIHRAVAMLLLLGASAGAGAQVEFEPGRATHLLPKDCRFEPDRARCEEDNKAIEFCRNERDTNAVHACLRANQSPLVCETRKSESAKQRCERINRIYQPCKGRRGTELAACVEQRRAAEKRKK
;
A
#
# COMPACT_ATOMS: atom_id res chain seq x y z
N MET A 1 -40.95 -42.52 -42.12
CA MET A 1 -39.49 -42.78 -42.14
C MET A 1 -38.80 -41.43 -42.21
N ILE A 2 -38.49 -40.82 -41.06
CA ILE A 2 -37.19 -40.90 -40.34
C ILE A 2 -36.22 -39.79 -40.82
N HIS A 3 -35.67 -39.04 -39.83
CA HIS A 3 -34.45 -38.21 -39.84
C HIS A 3 -34.55 -36.79 -40.49
N ARG A 4 -34.08 -35.65 -39.93
CA ARG A 4 -33.15 -35.34 -38.80
C ARG A 4 -33.43 -33.96 -38.18
N ALA A 5 -32.93 -33.81 -36.95
CA ALA A 5 -32.83 -32.60 -36.13
C ALA A 5 -31.71 -31.63 -36.57
N VAL A 6 -31.50 -30.59 -35.72
CA VAL A 6 -30.33 -29.67 -35.58
C VAL A 6 -30.57 -28.31 -36.29
N ALA A 7 -30.35 -27.10 -35.75
CA ALA A 7 -29.82 -26.59 -34.48
C ALA A 7 -30.21 -25.11 -34.29
N MET A 8 -30.13 -24.67 -33.02
CA MET A 8 -29.75 -23.35 -32.49
C MET A 8 -29.86 -22.10 -33.39
N LEU A 9 -30.62 -21.12 -32.91
CA LEU A 9 -30.17 -19.73 -32.98
C LEU A 9 -30.11 -19.14 -31.55
N LEU A 10 -28.86 -18.94 -31.10
CA LEU A 10 -28.49 -18.04 -30.03
C LEU A 10 -28.88 -16.61 -30.40
N LEU A 11 -29.33 -15.82 -29.42
CA LEU A 11 -28.89 -14.44 -29.12
C LEU A 11 -29.97 -13.70 -28.34
N LEU A 12 -29.82 -13.64 -27.02
CA LEU A 12 -30.16 -12.43 -26.27
C LEU A 12 -29.08 -12.23 -25.21
N GLY A 13 -28.20 -11.28 -25.50
CA GLY A 13 -27.25 -10.75 -24.55
C GLY A 13 -27.96 -9.87 -23.53
N ALA A 14 -27.54 -10.01 -22.28
CA ALA A 14 -27.42 -8.89 -21.37
C ALA A 14 -26.24 -9.23 -20.47
N SER A 15 -25.11 -8.59 -20.76
CA SER A 15 -23.90 -8.57 -19.96
C SER A 15 -24.27 -8.06 -18.56
N ALA A 16 -24.47 -8.99 -17.62
CA ALA A 16 -24.44 -8.68 -16.21
C ALA A 16 -23.01 -8.24 -15.88
N GLY A 17 -22.80 -6.92 -15.89
CA GLY A 17 -21.56 -6.31 -15.44
C GLY A 17 -21.26 -6.84 -14.05
N ALA A 18 -20.12 -7.50 -13.93
CA ALA A 18 -19.50 -7.85 -12.67
C ALA A 18 -19.20 -6.55 -11.91
N GLY A 19 -20.20 -6.04 -11.21
CA GLY A 19 -19.98 -5.21 -10.05
C GLY A 19 -19.38 -6.12 -8.99
N ALA A 20 -18.07 -6.34 -9.05
CA ALA A 20 -17.32 -6.69 -7.86
C ALA A 20 -17.55 -5.52 -6.90
N GLN A 21 -18.59 -5.66 -6.07
CA GLN A 21 -18.75 -4.86 -4.87
C GLN A 21 -17.51 -5.21 -4.06
N VAL A 22 -16.48 -4.37 -4.20
CA VAL A 22 -15.36 -4.38 -3.28
C VAL A 22 -15.99 -4.03 -1.94
N GLU A 23 -16.30 -5.07 -1.18
CA GLU A 23 -16.73 -4.98 0.20
C GLU A 23 -15.78 -3.99 0.86
N PHE A 24 -16.33 -2.85 1.26
CA PHE A 24 -15.58 -1.81 1.92
C PHE A 24 -15.24 -2.36 3.30
N GLU A 25 -14.11 -3.06 3.39
CA GLU A 25 -13.50 -3.53 4.63
C GLU A 25 -13.23 -2.30 5.51
N PRO A 26 -14.07 -2.02 6.52
CA PRO A 26 -14.02 -0.75 7.27
C PRO A 26 -12.73 -0.62 8.08
N GLY A 27 -12.01 -1.73 8.28
CA GLY A 27 -10.71 -1.76 8.96
C GLY A 27 -9.58 -1.09 8.17
N ARG A 28 -9.65 -1.03 6.83
CA ARG A 28 -8.54 -0.57 5.97
C ARG A 28 -8.47 0.95 5.77
N ALA A 29 -9.56 1.67 6.04
CA ALA A 29 -9.60 3.13 5.93
C ALA A 29 -8.97 3.85 7.13
N THR A 30 -8.76 3.15 8.26
CA THR A 30 -8.25 3.76 9.50
C THR A 30 -6.80 4.25 9.40
N HIS A 31 -6.01 3.68 8.49
CA HIS A 31 -4.60 4.08 8.28
C HIS A 31 -4.44 5.45 7.60
N LEU A 32 -5.52 5.99 7.05
CA LEU A 32 -5.59 7.29 6.38
C LEU A 32 -6.27 8.37 7.24
N LEU A 33 -6.62 8.06 8.48
CA LEU A 33 -7.19 9.02 9.40
C LEU A 33 -6.11 9.52 10.36
N PRO A 34 -5.87 10.84 10.43
CA PRO A 34 -5.03 11.41 11.46
C PRO A 34 -5.49 10.98 12.85
N LYS A 35 -4.54 10.65 13.72
CA LYS A 35 -4.79 10.26 15.11
C LYS A 35 -4.83 11.48 16.02
N ASP A 36 -5.54 11.39 17.14
CA ASP A 36 -5.42 12.37 18.22
C ASP A 36 -4.13 12.12 19.01
N CYS A 37 -3.15 13.00 18.84
CA CYS A 37 -1.83 12.85 19.45
C CYS A 37 -1.74 13.31 20.90
N ARG A 38 -2.84 13.81 21.52
CA ARG A 38 -2.80 14.34 22.90
C ARG A 38 -2.38 13.34 23.96
N PHE A 39 -2.70 12.06 23.74
CA PHE A 39 -2.46 10.97 24.70
C PHE A 39 -1.43 9.95 24.20
N GLU A 40 -0.80 10.22 23.06
CA GLU A 40 0.21 9.33 22.51
C GLU A 40 1.54 9.48 23.29
N PRO A 41 2.19 8.38 23.68
CA PRO A 41 3.46 8.43 24.41
C PRO A 41 4.56 9.19 23.66
N ASP A 42 4.53 9.12 22.32
CA ASP A 42 5.42 9.86 21.43
C ASP A 42 4.60 10.80 20.55
N ARG A 43 4.28 11.96 21.13
CA ARG A 43 3.48 13.00 20.46
C ARG A 43 4.15 13.49 19.18
N ALA A 44 5.47 13.69 19.18
CA ALA A 44 6.19 14.19 18.01
C ALA A 44 6.10 13.20 16.84
N ARG A 45 6.28 11.91 17.11
CA ARG A 45 6.09 10.85 16.11
C ARG A 45 4.66 10.77 15.61
N CYS A 46 3.67 10.87 16.50
CA CYS A 46 2.27 10.89 16.09
C CYS A 46 1.95 12.06 15.16
N GLU A 47 2.40 13.28 15.50
CA GLU A 47 2.19 14.47 14.67
C GLU A 47 2.87 14.34 13.31
N GLU A 48 4.07 13.76 13.26
CA GLU A 48 4.78 13.49 12.01
C GLU A 48 4.05 12.45 11.14
N ASP A 49 3.57 11.38 11.74
CA ASP A 49 2.81 10.34 11.04
C ASP A 49 1.47 10.90 10.52
N ASN A 50 0.83 11.83 11.24
CA ASN A 50 -0.36 12.54 10.77
C ASN A 50 -0.07 13.44 9.56
N LYS A 51 1.07 14.15 9.54
CA LYS A 51 1.48 14.91 8.34
C LYS A 51 1.68 13.99 7.14
N ALA A 52 2.26 12.81 7.35
CA ALA A 52 2.42 11.82 6.29
C ALA A 52 1.08 11.31 5.76
N ILE A 53 0.09 11.10 6.64
CA ILE A 53 -1.27 10.74 6.25
C ILE A 53 -1.88 11.82 5.34
N GLU A 54 -1.84 13.08 5.76
CA GLU A 54 -2.37 14.21 4.98
C GLU A 54 -1.66 14.34 3.62
N PHE A 55 -0.35 14.10 3.58
CA PHE A 55 0.43 14.15 2.34
C PHE A 55 0.08 13.02 1.35
N CYS A 56 -0.16 11.81 1.87
CA CYS A 56 -0.35 10.59 1.09
C CYS A 56 -1.82 10.26 0.76
N ARG A 57 -2.80 10.86 1.43
CA ARG A 57 -4.23 10.51 1.26
C ARG A 57 -4.78 10.70 -0.17
N ASN A 58 -4.12 11.52 -0.98
CA ASN A 58 -4.51 11.82 -2.36
C ASN A 58 -3.86 10.88 -3.40
N GLU A 59 -3.16 9.84 -2.96
CA GLU A 59 -2.62 8.84 -3.87
C GLU A 59 -3.72 8.07 -4.62
N ARG A 60 -3.38 7.62 -5.82
CA ARG A 60 -4.39 7.14 -6.80
C ARG A 60 -5.02 5.79 -6.42
N ASP A 61 -4.30 4.98 -5.66
CA ASP A 61 -4.75 3.67 -5.21
C ASP A 61 -4.12 3.29 -3.86
N THR A 62 -4.67 2.24 -3.24
CA THR A 62 -4.26 1.75 -1.92
C THR A 62 -2.78 1.35 -1.85
N ASN A 63 -2.21 0.78 -2.91
CA ASN A 63 -0.79 0.40 -2.91
C ASN A 63 0.11 1.63 -2.96
N ALA A 64 -0.28 2.63 -3.76
CA ALA A 64 0.40 3.91 -3.83
C ALA A 64 0.34 4.64 -2.47
N VAL A 65 -0.82 4.64 -1.81
CA VAL A 65 -0.98 5.14 -0.42
C VAL A 65 0.00 4.44 0.52
N HIS A 66 0.03 3.11 0.54
CA HIS A 66 0.90 2.37 1.46
C HIS A 66 2.38 2.60 1.20
N ALA A 67 2.79 2.68 -0.06
CA ALA A 67 4.16 3.02 -0.42
C ALA A 67 4.52 4.43 0.05
N CYS A 68 3.62 5.39 -0.17
CA CYS A 68 3.79 6.78 0.26
C CYS A 68 3.91 6.88 1.79
N LEU A 69 2.99 6.26 2.53
CA LEU A 69 3.02 6.27 4.00
C LEU A 69 4.33 5.67 4.52
N ARG A 70 4.79 4.55 3.97
CA ARG A 70 6.04 3.91 4.40
C ARG A 70 7.29 4.78 4.22
N ALA A 71 7.28 5.67 3.22
CA ALA A 71 8.37 6.62 2.97
C ALA A 71 8.26 7.89 3.81
N ASN A 72 7.04 8.33 4.11
CA ASN A 72 6.79 9.64 4.71
C ASN A 72 6.52 9.59 6.22
N GLN A 73 6.01 8.47 6.74
CA GLN A 73 5.89 8.23 8.17
C GLN A 73 7.26 8.05 8.81
N SER A 74 7.26 8.17 10.14
CA SER A 74 8.42 7.95 10.97
C SER A 74 9.02 6.56 10.75
N PRO A 75 10.35 6.39 10.91
CA PRO A 75 11.00 5.10 10.74
C PRO A 75 10.34 4.00 11.56
N LEU A 76 10.30 2.80 11.01
CA LEU A 76 9.83 1.62 11.76
C LEU A 76 10.77 1.36 12.94
N VAL A 77 10.21 1.09 14.11
CA VAL A 77 10.98 0.62 15.26
C VAL A 77 11.29 -0.86 15.05
N CYS A 78 12.57 -1.18 14.86
CA CYS A 78 13.01 -2.52 14.48
C CYS A 78 13.57 -3.34 15.65
N GLU A 79 13.99 -2.69 16.74
CA GLU A 79 14.54 -3.36 17.93
C GLU A 79 13.52 -4.23 18.65
N THR A 80 12.23 -3.96 18.49
CA THR A 80 11.14 -4.72 19.12
C THR A 80 10.80 -6.03 18.39
N ARG A 81 11.51 -6.34 17.29
CA ARG A 81 11.25 -7.56 16.50
C ARG A 81 11.83 -8.78 17.20
N LYS A 82 11.04 -9.85 17.28
CA LYS A 82 11.36 -11.08 18.03
C LYS A 82 12.50 -11.92 17.44
N SER A 83 12.89 -11.70 16.18
CA SER A 83 13.96 -12.46 15.53
C SER A 83 14.86 -11.57 14.69
N GLU A 84 16.13 -11.97 14.57
CA GLU A 84 17.13 -11.27 13.75
C GLU A 84 16.67 -11.13 12.30
N SER A 85 16.10 -12.18 11.71
CA SER A 85 15.55 -12.13 10.36
C SER A 85 14.43 -11.09 10.21
N ALA A 86 13.58 -10.93 11.23
CA ALA A 86 12.52 -9.92 11.24
C ALA A 86 13.08 -8.51 11.46
N LYS A 87 14.08 -8.35 12.33
CA LYS A 87 14.81 -7.10 12.55
C LYS A 87 15.50 -6.63 11.28
N GLN A 88 16.30 -7.49 10.64
CA GLN A 88 16.97 -7.20 9.36
C GLN A 88 15.99 -6.82 8.25
N ARG A 89 14.82 -7.48 8.18
CA ARG A 89 13.77 -7.13 7.22
C ARG A 89 13.19 -5.74 7.51
N CYS A 90 12.93 -5.42 8.78
CA CYS A 90 12.45 -4.10 9.20
C CYS A 90 13.45 -3.00 8.86
N GLU A 91 14.73 -3.19 9.19
CA GLU A 91 15.79 -2.22 8.88
C GLU A 91 15.95 -2.02 7.37
N ARG A 92 15.88 -3.11 6.59
CA ARG A 92 15.91 -3.03 5.13
C ARG A 92 14.76 -2.18 4.59
N ILE A 93 13.57 -2.30 5.17
CA ILE A 93 12.44 -1.43 4.81
C ILE A 93 12.79 0.04 5.08
N ASN A 94 13.31 0.37 6.27
CA ASN A 94 13.72 1.73 6.58
C ASN A 94 14.79 2.24 5.59
N ARG A 95 15.83 1.45 5.29
CA ARG A 95 16.90 1.83 4.34
C ARG A 95 16.42 2.07 2.91
N ILE A 96 15.33 1.42 2.51
CA ILE A 96 14.73 1.57 1.18
C ILE A 96 13.82 2.79 1.12
N TYR A 97 12.91 2.95 2.09
CA TYR A 97 11.82 3.92 1.98
C TYR A 97 12.12 5.28 2.64
N GLN A 98 12.79 5.30 3.79
CA GLN A 98 13.02 6.55 4.54
C GLN A 98 13.86 7.58 3.77
N PRO A 99 14.86 7.19 2.94
CA PRO A 99 15.55 8.15 2.08
C PRO A 99 14.66 8.79 0.99
N CYS A 100 13.47 8.23 0.73
CA CYS A 100 12.52 8.72 -0.25
C CYS A 100 11.44 9.62 0.36
N LYS A 101 11.62 10.09 1.60
CA LYS A 101 10.72 11.01 2.28
C LYS A 101 10.51 12.30 1.46
N GLY A 102 9.30 12.83 1.49
CA GLY A 102 8.84 13.98 0.70
C GLY A 102 8.39 13.63 -0.73
N ARG A 103 8.57 12.37 -1.16
CA ARG A 103 8.20 11.92 -2.51
C ARG A 103 6.90 11.14 -2.51
N ARG A 104 6.21 11.17 -3.63
CA ARG A 104 4.95 10.43 -3.87
C ARG A 104 4.80 10.06 -5.35
N GLY A 105 3.82 9.23 -5.70
CA GLY A 105 3.56 8.78 -7.06
C GLY A 105 4.80 8.19 -7.78
N THR A 106 5.03 8.62 -9.03
CA THR A 106 6.13 8.12 -9.87
C THR A 106 7.52 8.46 -9.34
N GLU A 107 7.67 9.61 -8.68
CA GLU A 107 8.94 10.04 -8.09
C GLU A 107 9.36 9.12 -6.93
N LEU A 108 8.40 8.75 -6.08
CA LEU A 108 8.61 7.78 -5.01
C LEU A 108 8.95 6.41 -5.58
N ALA A 109 8.21 5.95 -6.61
CA ALA A 109 8.46 4.66 -7.24
C ALA A 109 9.90 4.58 -7.79
N ALA A 110 10.34 5.61 -8.52
CA ALA A 110 11.70 5.69 -9.05
C ALA A 110 12.75 5.67 -7.93
N CYS A 111 12.53 6.43 -6.85
CA CYS A 111 13.42 6.42 -5.69
C CYS A 111 13.51 5.03 -5.06
N VAL A 112 12.38 4.40 -4.76
CA VAL A 112 12.32 3.08 -4.11
C VAL A 112 13.00 2.01 -4.96
N GLU A 113 12.80 2.02 -6.28
CA GLU A 113 13.48 1.08 -7.18
C GLU A 113 14.99 1.29 -7.21
N GLN A 114 15.47 2.54 -7.25
CA GLN A 114 16.89 2.84 -7.13
C GLN A 114 17.47 2.31 -5.81
N ARG A 115 16.77 2.50 -4.68
CA ARG A 115 17.21 2.02 -3.36
C ARG A 115 17.21 0.50 -3.28
N ARG A 116 16.20 -0.18 -3.84
CA ARG A 116 16.15 -1.65 -3.93
C ARG A 116 17.32 -2.20 -4.75
N ALA A 117 17.63 -1.59 -5.89
CA ALA A 117 18.76 -1.98 -6.72
C ALA A 117 20.10 -1.82 -5.96
N ALA A 118 20.26 -0.73 -5.21
CA ALA A 118 21.45 -0.52 -4.38
C ALA A 118 21.61 -1.58 -3.27
N GLU A 119 20.53 -1.97 -2.59
CA GLU A 119 20.60 -3.02 -1.56
C GLU A 119 20.92 -4.41 -2.14
N LYS A 120 20.49 -4.71 -3.38
CA LYS A 120 20.84 -5.97 -4.05
C LYS A 120 22.32 -6.07 -4.36
N ARG A 121 22.98 -4.96 -4.72
CA ARG A 121 24.42 -4.91 -5.05
C ARG A 121 25.35 -5.06 -3.84
N LYS A 122 24.83 -4.94 -2.62
CA LYS A 122 25.58 -5.10 -1.36
C LYS A 122 25.60 -6.54 -0.83
N LYS A 123 24.81 -7.43 -1.44
CA LYS A 123 24.76 -8.86 -1.12
C LYS A 123 25.62 -9.61 -2.11
#